data_AF-A0A7V1FA77-F1
#
_entry.id   AF-A0A7V1FA77-F1
#
_cell.length_a   1.000
_cell.length_b   1.000
_cell.length_c   1.000
_cell.angle_alpha   90.00
_cell.angle_beta   90.00
_cell.angle_gamma   90.00
#
_symmetry.space_group_name_H-M   'P 1'
#
loop_
_entity.id
_entity.type
_entity.pdbx_description
1 polymer ?
#
loop_
_entity_poly.entity_id
_entity_poly.type
_entity_poly.pdbx_seq_one_letter_code
_entity_poly.pdbx_strand_id
1 'polypeptide(L)' 'VCDIAAFLNMSQSAISHQLRILKQMRLVRFRRQGKTVFYSLDDNHIKRIFDQGLEHILERSRGERSNG' A
#
# COMPACT_ATOMS: atom_id res chain seq x y z
N VAL A 1 -0.11 13.83 -0.50
CA VAL A 1 -1.34 13.16 0.02
C VAL A 1 -2.50 13.32 -0.96
N CYS A 2 -2.69 14.50 -1.58
CA CYS A 2 -3.69 14.69 -2.64
C CYS A 2 -3.59 13.66 -3.76
N ASP A 3 -2.38 13.35 -4.22
CA ASP A 3 -2.21 12.44 -5.37
C ASP A 3 -2.60 10.99 -5.05
N ILE A 4 -2.27 10.51 -3.85
CA ILE A 4 -2.64 9.15 -3.40
C ILE A 4 -4.17 9.07 -3.21
N ALA A 5 -4.78 10.12 -2.67
CA ALA A 5 -6.23 10.21 -2.50
C ALA A 5 -6.97 10.24 -3.86
N ALA A 6 -6.46 11.01 -4.82
CA ALA A 6 -7.01 11.08 -6.17
C ALA A 6 -6.85 9.75 -6.92
N PHE A 7 -5.68 9.10 -6.81
CA PHE A 7 -5.41 7.82 -7.47
C PHE A 7 -6.28 6.68 -6.92
N LEU A 8 -6.52 6.65 -5.61
CA LEU A 8 -7.33 5.63 -4.95
C LEU A 8 -8.83 5.96 -4.92
N ASN A 9 -9.23 7.11 -5.48
CA ASN A 9 -10.60 7.64 -5.42
C ASN A 9 -11.18 7.69 -3.99
N MET A 10 -10.33 8.06 -3.02
CA MET A 10 -10.65 8.11 -1.59
C MET A 10 -10.50 9.53 -1.04
N SER A 11 -11.19 9.85 0.04
CA SER A 11 -11.01 11.14 0.70
C SER A 11 -9.61 11.29 1.31
N GLN A 12 -9.11 12.53 1.34
CA GLN A 12 -7.78 12.82 1.92
C GLN A 12 -7.69 12.45 3.41
N SER A 13 -8.82 12.55 4.15
CA SER A 13 -8.89 12.15 5.55
C SER A 13 -8.77 10.64 5.73
N ALA A 14 -9.44 9.84 4.89
CA ALA A 14 -9.36 8.39 4.92
C ALA A 14 -7.94 7.90 4.61
N ILE A 15 -7.29 8.45 3.58
CA ILE A 15 -5.90 8.11 3.24
C ILE A 15 -4.93 8.55 4.34
N SER A 16 -5.11 9.74 4.92
CA SER A 16 -4.25 10.20 6.01
C SER A 16 -4.34 9.30 7.24
N HIS A 17 -5.54 8.81 7.56
CA HIS A 17 -5.75 7.87 8.66
C HIS A 17 -5.06 6.53 8.39
N GLN A 18 -5.25 5.95 7.21
CA GLN A 18 -4.58 4.70 6.83
C GLN A 18 -3.06 4.83 6.81
N LEU A 19 -2.52 5.91 6.22
CA LEU A 19 -1.07 6.18 6.20
C LEU A 19 -0.50 6.37 7.61
N ARG A 20 -1.27 6.91 8.55
CA ARG A 20 -0.87 7.02 9.96
C ARG A 20 -0.74 5.63 10.60
N ILE A 21 -1.71 4.74 10.37
CA ILE A 21 -1.67 3.36 10.88
C ILE A 21 -0.48 2.60 10.27
N LEU A 22 -0.31 2.67 8.95
CA LEU A 22 0.82 2.03 8.25
C LEU A 22 2.18 2.55 8.75
N LYS A 23 2.27 3.85 9.07
CA LYS A 23 3.47 4.45 9.66
C LYS A 23 3.71 3.94 11.08
N GLN A 24 2.66 3.82 11.90
CA GLN A 24 2.77 3.28 13.27
C GLN A 24 3.26 1.83 13.26
N MET A 25 2.83 1.05 12.27
CA MET A 25 3.29 -0.33 12.05
C MET A 25 4.66 -0.42 11.35
N ARG A 26 5.33 0.71 11.10
CA ARG A 26 6.63 0.80 10.42
C ARG A 26 6.65 0.15 9.02
N LEU A 27 5.51 0.14 8.33
CA LEU A 27 5.39 -0.40 6.98
C LEU A 27 5.72 0.63 5.90
N VAL A 28 5.52 1.92 6.22
CA VAL A 28 5.77 3.03 5.31
C VAL A 28 6.59 4.12 5.99
N ARG A 29 7.52 4.69 5.22
CA ARG A 29 8.26 5.90 5.55
C ARG A 29 7.73 7.09 4.78
N PHE A 30 7.95 8.27 5.31
CA PHE A 30 7.59 9.52 4.66
C PHE A 30 8.81 10.44 4.57
N ARG A 31 8.88 11.20 3.47
CA ARG A 31 9.87 12.27 3.29
C ARG A 31 9.14 13.56 2.96
N ARG A 32 9.56 14.66 3.57
CA ARG A 32 9.06 16.01 3.25
C ARG A 32 10.01 16.67 2.26
N GLN A 33 9.45 17.18 1.17
CA GLN A 33 10.17 18.01 0.20
C GLN A 33 9.34 19.28 0.01
N GLY A 34 9.80 20.37 0.65
CA GLY A 34 9.03 21.62 0.72
C GLY A 34 7.68 21.43 1.42
N LYS A 35 6.59 21.78 0.73
CA LYS A 35 5.22 21.63 1.20
C LYS A 35 4.62 20.23 0.94
N THR A 36 5.32 19.38 0.20
CA THR A 36 4.80 18.06 -0.23
C THR A 36 5.37 16.95 0.64
N VAL A 37 4.51 16.01 1.04
CA VAL A 37 4.89 14.79 1.76
C VAL A 37 4.78 13.61 0.80
N PHE A 38 5.88 12.90 0.60
CA PHE A 38 5.96 11.67 -0.18
C PHE A 38 6.02 10.47 0.76
N TYR A 39 5.30 9.41 0.42
CA TYR A 39 5.27 8.15 1.16
C TYR A 39 5.91 7.04 0.32
N SER A 40 6.59 6.10 0.98
CA SER A 40 7.20 4.92 0.35
C SER A 40 7.24 3.76 1.35
N LEU A 41 7.43 2.53 0.90
CA LEU A 41 7.67 1.40 1.80
C LEU A 41 8.94 1.64 2.64
N ASP A 42 8.94 1.14 3.88
CA ASP A 42 10.03 1.37 4.83
C ASP A 42 11.34 0.72 4.35
N ASP A 43 11.27 -0.55 3.92
CA ASP A 43 12.41 -1.29 3.39
C ASP A 43 12.06 -2.27 2.25
N ASN A 44 13.11 -2.87 1.68
CA ASN A 44 12.98 -3.89 0.65
C ASN A 44 12.43 -5.22 1.19
N HIS A 45 12.50 -5.46 2.51
CA HIS A 45 12.01 -6.70 3.13
C HIS A 45 10.48 -6.72 3.13
N ILE A 46 9.84 -5.61 3.52
CA ILE A 46 8.39 -5.39 3.45
C ILE A 46 7.90 -5.53 2.01
N LYS A 47 8.64 -4.97 1.03
CA LYS A 47 8.29 -5.14 -0.38
C LYS A 47 8.25 -6.62 -0.77
N ARG A 48 9.26 -7.41 -0.37
CA ARG A 48 9.31 -8.85 -0.68
C ARG A 48 8.14 -9.62 -0.05
N ILE A 49 7.82 -9.35 1.22
CA ILE A 49 6.67 -10.00 1.89
C ILE A 49 5.36 -9.63 1.17
N PHE A 50 5.20 -8.36 0.82
CA PHE A 50 4.02 -7.89 0.09
C PHE A 50 3.89 -8.56 -1.29
N ASP A 51 4.99 -8.62 -2.05
CA ASP A 51 5.02 -9.26 -3.37
C ASP A 51 4.68 -10.75 -3.26
N GLN A 52 5.24 -11.47 -2.28
CA GLN A 52 4.93 -12.88 -2.04
C GLN A 52 3.48 -13.12 -1.63
N GLY A 53 2.93 -12.28 -0.74
CA GLY A 53 1.52 -12.36 -0.35
C GLY A 53 0.58 -12.07 -1.51
N LEU A 54 0.94 -11.08 -2.35
CA LEU A 54 0.18 -10.73 -3.54
C LEU A 54 0.21 -11.85 -4.58
N GLU A 55 1.38 -12.44 -4.83
CA GLU A 55 1.55 -13.61 -5.70
C GLU A 55 0.65 -14.76 -5.23
N HIS A 56 0.67 -15.10 -3.94
CA HIS A 56 -0.17 -16.15 -3.37
C HIS A 56 -1.68 -15.90 -3.55
N ILE A 57 -2.14 -14.66 -3.35
CA ILE A 57 -3.55 -14.28 -3.57
C ILE A 57 -3.93 -14.44 -5.05
N LEU A 58 -3.06 -13.96 -5.95
CA LEU A 58 -3.29 -14.02 -7.39
C LEU A 58 -3.23 -15.46 -7.94
N GLU A 59 -2.41 -16.32 -7.37
CA GLU A 59 -2.39 -17.76 -7.67
C GLU A 59 -3.69 -18.43 -7.24
N ARG A 60 -4.21 -18.14 -6.05
CA ARG A 60 -5.51 -18.66 -5.59
C ARG A 60 -6.66 -18.23 -6.50
N SER A 61 -6.66 -17.01 -7.02
CA SER A 61 -7.68 -16.54 -7.97
C SER A 61 -7.62 -17.24 -9.34
N ARG A 62 -6.52 -17.93 -9.69
CA ARG A 62 -6.42 -18.74 -10.91
C ARG A 62 -6.90 -20.18 -10.73
N GLY A 63 -6.92 -20.69 -9.50
CA GLY A 63 -7.31 -22.07 -9.18
C GLY A 63 -8.82 -22.34 -9.13
N GLU A 64 -9.67 -21.31 -9.06
CA GLU A 64 -11.13 -21.49 -8.90
C GLU A 64 -11.91 -21.63 -10.23
N ARG A 65 -11.23 -21.64 -11.39
CA ARG A 65 -11.88 -21.77 -12.71
C ARG A 65 -11.84 -23.17 -13.33
N SER A 66 -11.50 -24.20 -12.56
CA SER A 66 -11.51 -25.59 -13.06
C SER A 66 -12.26 -26.51 -12.10
N ASN A 67 -13.54 -26.24 -11.90
CA ASN A 67 -14.49 -27.27 -11.49
C ASN A 67 -15.79 -27.07 -12.30
N GLY A 68 -15.75 -27.54 -13.54
CA GLY A 68 -16.89 -27.71 -14.43
C GLY A 68 -16.93 -29.16 -14.88
#